data_AF-A0A1S1N6H8-F1
#
_entry.id   AF-A0A1S1N6H8-F1
#
_cell.length_a   1.000
_cell.length_b   1.000
_cell.length_c   1.000
_cell.angle_alpha   90.00
_cell.angle_beta   90.00
_cell.angle_gamma   90.00
#
_symmetry.space_group_name_H-M   'P 1'
#
loop_
_entity.id
_entity.type
_entity.pdbx_description
1 polymer ?
#
loop_
_entity_poly.entity_id
_entity_poly.type
_entity_poly.pdbx_seq_one_letter_code
_entity_poly.pdbx_strand_id
1 'polypeptide(L)'
;MFTFLYLFSNLVGYFIGFNFVLKKLKVSEQRLKRAIYLSLLLLAIQMVSSTICELVALDDLAALLLTIILFLAVIRKFLVLTLWQTILIPVIVPIIGQLCFVIVLGLSIKLFGPITV
;
A
#
# COMPACT_ATOMS: atom_id res chain seq x y z
N MET A 1 -12.19 -7.27 13.55
CA MET A 1 -11.62 -5.94 13.92
C MET A 1 -10.22 -5.73 13.35
N PHE A 2 -9.28 -6.67 13.54
CA PHE A 2 -7.89 -6.52 13.11
C PHE A 2 -7.73 -6.35 11.58
N THR A 3 -8.39 -7.20 10.78
CA THR A 3 -8.35 -7.12 9.30
C THR A 3 -8.93 -5.79 8.78
N PHE A 4 -10.01 -5.30 9.40
CA PHE A 4 -10.60 -4.01 9.02
C PHE A 4 -9.65 -2.86 9.34
N LEU A 5 -9.05 -2.86 10.52
CA LEU A 5 -8.05 -1.87 10.94
C LEU A 5 -6.82 -1.90 10.02
N TYR A 6 -6.39 -3.09 9.62
CA TYR A 6 -5.29 -3.31 8.67
C TYR A 6 -5.60 -2.74 7.29
N LEU A 7 -6.76 -3.09 6.70
CA LEU A 7 -7.18 -2.60 5.39
C LEU A 7 -7.32 -1.09 5.39
N PHE A 8 -7.96 -0.52 6.41
CA PHE A 8 -8.19 0.92 6.50
C PHE A 8 -6.87 1.69 6.68
N SER A 9 -6.00 1.23 7.57
CA SER A 9 -4.71 1.89 7.83
C SER A 9 -3.77 1.83 6.61
N ASN A 10 -3.73 0.69 5.91
CA ASN A 10 -2.99 0.57 4.67
C ASN A 10 -3.58 1.45 3.56
N LEU A 11 -4.90 1.51 3.41
CA LEU A 11 -5.54 2.37 2.42
C LEU A 11 -5.18 3.85 2.65
N VAL A 12 -5.24 4.31 3.91
CA VAL A 12 -4.85 5.68 4.29
C VAL A 12 -3.37 5.92 4.04
N GLY A 13 -2.50 5.00 4.45
CA GLY A 13 -1.06 5.14 4.22
C GLY A 13 -0.69 5.13 2.74
N TYR A 14 -1.34 4.29 1.93
CA TYR A 14 -1.16 4.25 0.48
C TYR A 14 -1.63 5.53 -0.16
N PHE A 15 -2.79 6.05 0.24
CA PHE A 15 -3.29 7.32 -0.26
C PHE A 15 -2.32 8.47 0.05
N ILE A 16 -1.79 8.56 1.28
CA ILE A 16 -0.80 9.56 1.66
C ILE A 16 0.47 9.41 0.82
N GLY A 17 0.97 8.17 0.68
CA GLY A 17 2.14 7.85 -0.13
C GLY A 17 1.97 8.27 -1.60
N PHE A 18 0.88 7.86 -2.24
CA PHE A 18 0.60 8.24 -3.63
C PHE A 18 0.34 9.72 -3.80
N ASN A 19 -0.38 10.38 -2.89
CA ASN A 19 -0.61 11.82 -2.97
C ASN A 19 0.71 12.61 -2.85
N PHE A 20 1.63 12.17 -1.99
CA PHE A 20 2.96 12.76 -1.88
C PHE A 20 3.81 12.54 -3.14
N VAL A 21 3.84 11.29 -3.64
CA VAL A 21 4.54 10.94 -4.89
C VAL A 21 4.00 11.78 -6.05
N LEU A 22 2.68 11.76 -6.29
CA LEU A 22 2.07 12.50 -7.39
C LEU A 22 2.27 14.02 -7.26
N LYS A 23 2.32 14.56 -6.03
CA LYS A 23 2.68 15.96 -5.78
C LYS A 23 4.12 16.26 -6.20
N LYS A 24 5.08 15.37 -5.88
CA LYS A 24 6.47 15.50 -6.33
C LYS A 24 6.61 15.37 -7.85
N LEU A 25 5.77 14.55 -8.48
CA LEU A 25 5.71 14.41 -9.94
C LEU A 25 5.04 15.59 -10.66
N LYS A 26 4.64 16.64 -9.93
CA LYS A 26 3.91 17.81 -10.45
C LYS A 26 2.64 17.43 -11.23
N VAL A 27 2.02 16.29 -10.92
CA VAL A 27 0.73 15.90 -11.47
C VAL A 27 -0.33 16.75 -10.75
N SER A 28 -0.70 17.89 -11.34
CA SER A 28 -1.69 18.82 -10.77
C SER A 28 -3.12 18.38 -11.09
N GLU A 29 -3.35 17.86 -12.29
CA GLU A 29 -4.69 17.45 -12.72
C GLU A 29 -5.17 16.18 -12.03
N GLN A 30 -6.32 16.27 -11.36
CA GLN A 30 -7.02 15.16 -10.73
C GLN A 30 -6.15 14.32 -9.78
N ARG A 31 -5.10 14.92 -9.19
CA ARG A 31 -4.12 14.25 -8.31
C ARG A 31 -4.77 13.37 -7.25
N LEU A 32 -5.77 13.93 -6.59
CA LEU A 32 -6.50 13.30 -5.49
C LEU A 32 -7.27 12.06 -5.97
N LYS A 33 -7.96 12.15 -7.12
CA LYS A 33 -8.66 11.02 -7.74
C LYS A 33 -7.67 9.92 -8.16
N ARG A 34 -6.54 10.30 -8.76
CA ARG A 34 -5.49 9.36 -9.17
C ARG A 34 -4.83 8.68 -7.96
N ALA A 35 -4.59 9.41 -6.87
CA ALA A 35 -4.04 8.85 -5.63
C ALA A 35 -5.01 7.81 -5.03
N ILE A 36 -6.31 8.10 -4.98
CA ILE A 36 -7.34 7.16 -4.52
C ILE A 36 -7.38 5.91 -5.39
N TYR A 37 -7.38 6.08 -6.72
CA TYR A 37 -7.40 4.95 -7.65
C TYR A 37 -6.17 4.06 -7.49
N LEU A 38 -4.97 4.65 -7.40
CA LEU A 38 -3.72 3.91 -7.21
C LEU A 38 -3.65 3.19 -5.86
N SER A 39 -4.17 3.80 -4.78
CA SER A 39 -4.20 3.17 -3.46
C SER A 39 -5.17 1.99 -3.40
N LEU A 40 -6.36 2.12 -3.99
CA LEU A 40 -7.31 1.00 -4.13
C LEU A 40 -6.74 -0.12 -4.98
N LEU A 41 -6.09 0.21 -6.10
CA LEU A 41 -5.51 -0.76 -7.01
C LEU A 41 -4.34 -1.52 -6.37
N LEU A 42 -3.47 -0.82 -5.62
CA LEU A 42 -2.39 -1.45 -4.87
C LEU A 42 -2.95 -2.39 -3.80
N LEU A 43 -3.97 -1.96 -3.06
CA LEU A 43 -4.60 -2.78 -2.03
C LEU A 43 -5.23 -4.04 -2.63
N ALA A 44 -5.93 -3.92 -3.76
CA ALA A 44 -6.53 -5.06 -4.46
C ALA A 44 -5.46 -6.06 -4.94
N ILE A 45 -4.38 -5.56 -5.55
CA ILE A 45 -3.28 -6.41 -6.02
C ILE A 45 -2.61 -7.12 -4.85
N GLN A 46 -2.39 -6.42 -3.73
CA GLN A 46 -1.76 -7.01 -2.56
C GLN A 46 -2.63 -8.11 -1.94
N MET A 47 -3.94 -7.90 -1.85
CA MET A 47 -4.88 -8.92 -1.37
C MET A 47 -4.86 -10.14 -2.28
N VAL A 48 -4.96 -9.96 -3.60
CA VAL A 48 -4.91 -11.06 -4.58
C VAL A 48 -3.57 -11.80 -4.51
N SER A 49 -2.46 -11.06 -4.41
CA SER A 49 -1.12 -11.65 -4.33
C SER A 49 -0.95 -12.48 -3.06
N SER A 50 -1.38 -11.95 -1.92
CA SER A 50 -1.36 -12.66 -0.63
C SER A 50 -2.21 -13.93 -0.69
N THR A 51 -3.44 -13.85 -1.22
CA THR A 51 -4.31 -15.03 -1.34
C THR A 51 -3.72 -16.09 -2.28
N ILE A 52 -3.14 -15.69 -3.42
CA ILE A 52 -2.49 -16.63 -4.34
C ILE A 52 -1.27 -17.31 -3.68
N CYS A 53 -0.43 -16.54 -2.98
CA CYS A 53 0.73 -17.10 -2.30
C CYS A 53 0.35 -18.05 -1.17
N GLU A 54 -0.68 -17.71 -0.38
CA GLU A 54 -1.23 -18.61 0.64
C GLU A 54 -1.73 -19.94 0.03
N LEU A 55 -2.43 -19.88 -1.11
CA LEU A 55 -2.95 -21.07 -1.80
C LEU A 55 -1.84 -21.98 -2.34
N VAL A 56 -0.70 -21.41 -2.71
CA VAL A 56 0.44 -22.13 -3.31
C VAL A 56 1.54 -22.40 -2.26
N ALA A 57 1.31 -22.06 -0.99
CA ALA A 57 2.29 -22.17 0.10
C ALA A 57 3.64 -21.48 -0.21
N LEU A 58 3.58 -20.36 -0.92
CA LEU A 58 4.71 -19.48 -1.17
C LEU A 58 4.94 -18.56 0.03
N ASP A 59 6.19 -18.15 0.24
CA ASP A 59 6.53 -17.27 1.36
C ASP A 59 5.99 -15.83 1.18
N ASP A 60 6.03 -15.06 2.27
CA ASP A 60 5.60 -13.66 2.28
C ASP A 60 6.46 -12.77 1.35
N LEU A 61 7.71 -13.14 1.12
CA LEU A 61 8.61 -12.43 0.21
C LEU A 61 8.12 -12.56 -1.24
N ALA A 62 7.65 -13.74 -1.63
CA ALA A 62 7.06 -14.00 -2.94
C ALA A 62 5.77 -13.21 -3.12
N ALA A 63 4.92 -13.11 -2.08
CA ALA A 63 3.70 -12.30 -2.13
C ALA A 63 4.02 -10.81 -2.35
N LEU A 64 5.07 -10.30 -1.70
CA LEU A 64 5.56 -8.94 -1.87
C LEU A 64 6.12 -8.71 -3.27
N LEU A 65 6.97 -9.61 -3.78
CA LEU A 65 7.52 -9.53 -5.13
C LEU A 65 6.41 -9.57 -6.20
N LEU A 66 5.43 -10.45 -6.03
CA LEU A 66 4.30 -10.58 -6.94
C LEU A 66 3.44 -9.31 -6.94
N THR A 67 3.20 -8.74 -5.76
CA THR A 67 2.52 -7.44 -5.60
C THR A 67 3.27 -6.34 -6.36
N ILE A 68 4.61 -6.25 -6.19
CA ILE A 68 5.44 -5.26 -6.87
C ILE A 68 5.36 -5.44 -8.39
N ILE A 69 5.56 -6.67 -8.89
CA ILE A 69 5.58 -6.96 -10.33
C ILE A 69 4.23 -6.62 -10.97
N LEU A 70 3.12 -7.08 -10.38
CA LEU A 70 1.77 -6.80 -10.87
C LEU A 70 1.47 -5.30 -10.83
N PHE A 71 1.80 -4.64 -9.72
CA PHE A 71 1.57 -3.21 -9.60
C PHE A 71 2.39 -2.40 -10.60
N LEU A 72 3.64 -2.80 -10.85
CA LEU A 72 4.51 -2.21 -11.87
C LEU A 72 3.89 -2.31 -13.26
N ALA A 73 3.40 -3.51 -13.62
CA ALA A 73 2.81 -3.79 -14.92
C ALA A 73 1.57 -2.93 -15.15
N VAL A 74 0.74 -2.76 -14.12
CA VAL A 74 -0.43 -1.88 -14.19
C VAL A 74 -0.02 -0.42 -14.28
N ILE A 75 0.82 0.07 -13.35
CA ILE A 75 1.22 1.48 -13.30
C ILE A 75 1.87 1.96 -14.60
N ARG A 76 2.72 1.14 -15.23
CA ARG A 76 3.37 1.50 -16.50
C ARG A 76 2.37 1.85 -17.60
N LYS A 77 1.16 1.28 -17.54
CA LYS A 77 0.08 1.57 -18.50
C LYS A 77 -0.67 2.87 -18.17
N PHE A 78 -0.63 3.33 -16.92
CA PHE A 78 -1.37 4.51 -16.45
C PHE A 78 -0.51 5.76 -16.28
N LEU A 79 0.80 5.62 -16.06
CA LEU A 79 1.73 6.72 -15.80
C LEU A 79 3.01 6.55 -16.61
N VAL A 80 3.42 7.60 -17.32
CA VAL A 80 4.78 7.71 -17.87
C VAL A 80 5.73 8.02 -16.73
N LEU A 81 6.29 6.98 -16.13
CA LEU A 81 7.25 7.09 -15.03
C LEU A 81 8.67 6.97 -15.54
N THR A 82 9.58 7.72 -14.92
CA THR A 82 11.01 7.44 -15.08
C THR A 82 11.39 6.11 -14.43
N LEU A 83 12.47 5.48 -14.89
CA LEU A 83 12.94 4.17 -14.38
C LEU A 83 13.07 4.14 -12.85
N TRP A 84 13.61 5.22 -12.27
CA TRP A 84 13.74 5.38 -10.83
C TRP A 84 12.39 5.37 -10.10
N GLN A 85 11.41 6.13 -10.60
CA GLN A 85 10.08 6.21 -9.98
C GLN A 85 9.32 4.89 -10.09
N THR A 86 9.54 4.16 -11.18
CA THR A 86 8.93 2.86 -11.43
C THR A 86 9.26 1.86 -10.34
N ILE A 87 10.51 1.84 -9.85
CA ILE A 87 10.93 0.92 -8.79
C ILE A 87 10.61 1.49 -7.40
N LEU A 88 10.80 2.80 -7.21
CA LEU A 88 10.74 3.42 -5.89
C LEU A 88 9.31 3.45 -5.32
N ILE A 89 8.31 3.72 -6.17
CA ILE A 89 6.90 3.83 -5.77
C ILE A 89 6.34 2.51 -5.19
N PRO A 90 6.44 1.35 -5.87
CA PRO A 90 5.95 0.08 -5.35
C PRO A 90 6.68 -0.41 -4.09
N VAL A 91 7.83 0.17 -3.73
CA VAL A 91 8.54 -0.18 -2.49
C VAL A 91 8.18 0.79 -1.37
N ILE A 92 8.29 2.10 -1.61
CA ILE A 92 8.07 3.12 -0.56
C ILE A 92 6.61 3.18 -0.13
N VAL A 93 5.66 3.06 -1.07
CA VAL A 93 4.24 3.24 -0.73
C VAL A 93 3.73 2.12 0.18
N PRO A 94 4.04 0.83 -0.05
CA PRO A 94 3.76 -0.24 0.92
C PRO A 94 4.38 -0.02 2.29
N ILE A 95 5.63 0.46 2.36
CA ILE A 95 6.31 0.76 3.63
C ILE A 95 5.55 1.84 4.41
N ILE A 96 5.07 2.89 3.74
CA ILE A 96 4.27 3.93 4.39
C ILE A 96 2.95 3.36 4.92
N GLY A 97 2.28 2.48 4.16
CA GLY A 97 1.07 1.81 4.65
C GLY A 97 1.32 0.95 5.88
N GLN A 98 2.39 0.16 5.87
CA GLN A 98 2.83 -0.66 7.00
C GLN A 98 3.13 0.20 8.24
N LEU A 99 3.82 1.32 8.07
CA LEU A 99 4.09 2.27 9.16
C LEU A 99 2.79 2.87 9.71
N CYS A 100 1.87 3.28 8.85
CA CYS A 100 0.54 3.74 9.27
C CYS A 100 -0.19 2.66 10.08
N PHE A 101 -0.15 1.42 9.62
CA PHE A 101 -0.76 0.30 10.35
C PHE A 101 -0.11 0.09 11.72
N VAL A 102 1.22 0.05 11.83
CA VAL A 102 1.92 -0.12 13.12
C VAL A 102 1.58 1.00 14.09
N ILE A 103 1.51 2.25 13.63
CA ILE A 103 1.12 3.40 14.46
C ILE A 103 -0.32 3.26 14.96
N VAL A 104 -1.27 2.97 14.05
CA VAL A 104 -2.68 2.83 14.41
C VAL A 104 -2.89 1.63 15.34
N LEU A 105 -2.17 0.53 15.10
CA LEU A 105 -2.20 -0.65 15.95
C LEU A 105 -1.65 -0.35 17.35
N GLY A 106 -0.48 0.28 17.45
CA GLY A 106 0.11 0.67 18.74
C GLY A 106 -0.79 1.63 19.54
N LEU A 107 -1.41 2.59 18.87
CA LEU A 107 -2.41 3.47 19.48
C LEU A 107 -3.65 2.70 19.95
N SER A 108 -4.15 1.77 19.14
CA SER A 108 -5.31 0.94 19.47
C SER A 108 -5.04 0.05 20.68
N ILE A 109 -3.83 -0.54 20.77
CA ILE A 109 -3.40 -1.31 21.94
C ILE A 109 -3.29 -0.40 23.17
N LYS A 110 -2.78 0.82 23.04
CA LYS A 110 -2.71 1.77 24.15
C LYS A 110 -4.09 2.21 24.67
N LEU A 111 -5.07 2.34 23.78
CA LEU A 111 -6.43 2.80 24.09
C LEU A 111 -7.38 1.69 24.56
N PHE A 112 -7.25 0.49 23.99
CA PHE A 112 -8.17 -0.63 24.19
C PHE A 112 -7.49 -1.91 24.68
N GLY A 113 -6.18 -1.89 24.87
CA GLY A 113 -5.45 -3.00 25.47
C GLY A 113 -5.86 -3.19 26.93
N PRO A 114 -5.68 -4.40 27.48
CA PRO A 114 -6.04 -4.69 28.85
C PRO A 114 -5.29 -3.74 29.79
N ILE A 115 -6.01 -3.14 30.74
CA ILE A 115 -5.43 -2.43 31.87
C ILE A 115 -4.83 -3.49 32.80
N THR A 116 -3.66 -4.03 32.45
CA THR A 116 -2.90 -4.85 33.40
C THR A 116 -2.24 -3.90 34.39
N VAL A 117 -2.86 -3.80 35.57
CA VAL A 117 -2.22 -3.38 36.83
C VAL A 117 -1.15 -4.42 37.19
#